data_AF-A8Q663-F1
#
_entry.id   AF-A8Q663-F1
#
_cell.length_a   1.000
_cell.length_b   1.000
_cell.length_c   1.000
_cell.angle_alpha   90.00
_cell.angle_beta   90.00
_cell.angle_gamma   90.00
#
_symmetry.space_group_name_H-M   'P 1'
#
loop_
_entity.id
_entity.type
_entity.pdbx_description
1 polymer ?
#
loop_
_entity_poly.entity_id
_entity_poly.type
_entity_poly.pdbx_seq_one_letter_code
_entity_poly.pdbx_strand_id
1 'polypeptide(L)'
;MGELSSSCLGQIRAVLFDMDGLLIDSERIYTEVVNEILKPFGRQQTWDIKAKLMGKPERDATLVLLSSLWPPNQEDPEDVKRGFGSDCPFAIDEFLRKRNELLLPAFRNVQPMPGAVRLIQHLSKHNIPICVATGSRRHNFEIKSGANPNLFEPFNNRVVCGDDEMIGRGKPYPDIFLNAVKHGLGWQFSDEGRAILEKIRDPGAEFDGKLGGVEGEILVFEDALVRECNGKLTLSFARHHTNHDHSARGPSWSLGWHEGCEPWRIKARP
;
A
#
# COMPACT_ATOMS: atom_id res chain seq x y z
N MET A 1 33.61 19.77 -21.25
CA MET A 1 32.65 18.67 -21.48
C MET A 1 33.18 17.47 -20.72
N GLY A 2 32.66 17.22 -19.52
CA GLY A 2 33.10 16.11 -18.68
C GLY A 2 32.14 14.94 -18.84
N GLU A 3 32.66 13.79 -19.26
CA GLU A 3 31.93 12.52 -19.28
C GLU A 3 31.49 12.17 -17.85
N LEU A 4 30.18 12.06 -17.64
CA LEU A 4 29.61 11.47 -16.43
C LEU A 4 29.89 9.97 -16.49
N SER A 5 30.77 9.47 -15.62
CA SER A 5 31.03 8.04 -15.49
C SER A 5 29.75 7.32 -15.03
N SER A 6 29.25 6.41 -15.87
CA SER A 6 28.08 5.57 -15.68
C SER A 6 28.27 4.47 -14.62
N SER A 7 28.80 4.81 -13.44
CA SER A 7 28.93 3.85 -12.33
C SER A 7 27.72 3.93 -11.39
N CYS A 8 26.82 2.97 -11.61
CA CYS A 8 25.86 2.33 -10.71
C CYS A 8 24.77 3.18 -10.00
N LEU A 9 23.87 3.80 -10.77
CA LEU A 9 22.47 3.62 -10.42
C LEU A 9 22.17 2.12 -10.62
N GLY A 10 21.79 1.41 -9.56
CA GLY A 10 21.54 -0.04 -9.63
C GLY A 10 20.59 -0.38 -10.77
N GLN A 11 20.88 -1.44 -11.53
CA GLN A 11 20.01 -1.86 -12.63
C GLN A 11 18.69 -2.38 -12.05
N ILE A 12 17.61 -1.63 -12.22
CA ILE A 12 16.26 -2.07 -11.83
C ILE A 12 15.78 -3.11 -12.86
N ARG A 13 15.54 -4.34 -12.39
CA ARG A 13 15.06 -5.46 -13.22
C ARG A 13 13.56 -5.57 -13.28
N ALA A 14 12.85 -5.09 -12.26
CA ALA A 14 11.40 -5.12 -12.20
C ALA A 14 10.87 -4.09 -11.22
N VAL A 15 9.58 -3.76 -11.36
CA VAL A 15 8.87 -2.86 -10.45
C VAL A 15 7.58 -3.51 -9.96
N LEU A 16 7.40 -3.56 -8.64
CA LEU A 16 6.18 -4.01 -8.00
C LEU A 16 5.39 -2.80 -7.51
N PHE A 17 4.07 -2.85 -7.65
CA PHE A 17 3.18 -1.77 -7.23
C PHE A 17 2.15 -2.30 -6.27
N ASP A 18 2.00 -1.64 -5.12
CA ASP A 18 0.73 -1.63 -4.42
C ASP A 18 -0.37 -1.02 -5.30
N MET A 19 -1.64 -1.18 -4.93
CA MET A 19 -2.75 -0.68 -5.73
C MET A 19 -3.51 0.45 -5.02
N ASP A 20 -4.09 0.13 -3.87
CA ASP A 20 -4.97 1.04 -3.12
C ASP A 20 -4.16 2.20 -2.54
N GLY A 21 -4.61 3.44 -2.76
CA GLY A 21 -3.90 4.64 -2.31
C GLY A 21 -2.65 5.01 -3.14
N LEU A 22 -2.15 4.10 -3.98
CA LEU A 22 -0.95 4.31 -4.79
C LEU A 22 -1.21 4.43 -6.30
N LEU A 23 -1.84 3.41 -6.90
CA LEU A 23 -2.18 3.42 -8.33
C LEU A 23 -3.56 4.05 -8.56
N ILE A 24 -4.47 3.89 -7.60
CA ILE A 24 -5.85 4.37 -7.65
C ILE A 24 -6.23 5.09 -6.36
N ASP A 25 -7.07 6.11 -6.47
CA ASP A 25 -7.60 6.90 -5.36
C ASP A 25 -8.80 6.19 -4.69
N SER A 26 -8.59 4.96 -4.25
CA SER A 26 -9.62 4.18 -3.54
C SER A 26 -9.83 4.68 -2.11
N GLU A 27 -8.80 5.27 -1.49
CA GLU A 27 -8.84 5.82 -0.13
C GLU A 27 -9.86 6.95 0.04
N ARG A 28 -10.06 7.77 -1.00
CA ARG A 28 -11.13 8.76 -1.04
C ARG A 28 -12.50 8.10 -1.00
N ILE A 29 -12.74 7.08 -1.84
CA ILE A 29 -14.00 6.33 -1.89
C ILE A 29 -14.31 5.67 -0.54
N TYR A 30 -13.31 5.04 0.10
CA TYR A 30 -13.48 4.49 1.46
C TYR A 30 -14.00 5.54 2.45
N THR A 31 -13.40 6.73 2.42
CA THR A 31 -13.75 7.83 3.32
C THR A 31 -15.15 8.37 3.03
N GLU A 32 -15.51 8.52 1.75
CA GLU A 32 -16.82 8.99 1.31
C GLU A 32 -17.93 8.01 1.74
N VAL A 33 -17.75 6.72 1.47
CA VAL A 33 -18.73 5.67 1.83
C VAL A 33 -18.90 5.55 3.34
N VAL A 34 -17.81 5.56 4.11
CA VAL A 34 -17.91 5.52 5.58
C VAL A 34 -18.68 6.74 6.08
N ASN A 35 -18.38 7.94 5.58
CA ASN A 35 -19.08 9.15 5.99
C ASN A 35 -20.55 9.17 5.56
N GLU A 36 -20.91 8.53 4.45
CA GLU A 36 -22.30 8.33 4.05
C GLU A 36 -23.07 7.50 5.08
N ILE A 37 -22.47 6.40 5.57
CA ILE A 37 -23.07 5.55 6.61
C ILE A 37 -23.25 6.30 7.92
N LEU A 38 -22.30 7.16 8.28
CA LEU A 38 -22.26 7.88 9.56
C LEU A 38 -23.15 9.14 9.56
N LYS A 39 -23.44 9.72 8.39
CA LYS A 39 -24.21 10.96 8.24
C LYS A 39 -25.54 11.00 9.01
N PRO A 40 -26.38 9.94 9.02
CA PRO A 40 -27.65 9.96 9.77
C PRO A 40 -27.47 10.08 11.29
N PHE A 41 -26.29 9.75 11.81
CA PHE A 41 -25.97 9.81 13.24
C PHE A 41 -25.26 11.11 13.64
N GLY A 42 -25.08 12.05 12.71
CA GLY A 42 -24.33 13.28 12.94
C GLY A 42 -22.85 13.03 13.25
N ARG A 43 -22.30 11.89 12.82
CA ARG A 43 -20.90 11.48 13.03
C ARG A 43 -20.12 11.54 11.71
N GLN A 44 -18.80 11.68 11.79
CA GLN A 44 -17.91 11.70 10.64
C GLN A 44 -16.56 11.07 11.00
N GLN A 45 -16.01 10.27 10.08
CA GLN A 45 -14.62 9.84 10.14
C GLN A 45 -13.72 11.05 9.80
N THR A 46 -13.19 11.69 10.85
CA THR A 46 -12.21 12.75 10.71
C THR A 46 -10.85 12.20 10.27
N TRP A 47 -9.95 13.09 9.86
CA TRP A 47 -8.56 12.72 9.57
C TRP A 47 -7.86 12.06 10.76
N ASP A 48 -8.03 12.60 11.96
CA ASP A 48 -7.39 12.05 13.18
C ASP A 48 -7.87 10.62 13.48
N ILE A 49 -9.15 10.34 13.22
CA ILE A 49 -9.67 8.98 13.30
C ILE A 49 -9.02 8.16 12.20
N LYS A 50 -9.10 8.58 10.93
CA LYS A 50 -8.53 7.85 9.79
C LYS A 50 -7.06 7.48 10.00
N ALA A 51 -6.23 8.38 10.53
CA ALA A 51 -4.83 8.12 10.83
C ALA A 51 -4.64 6.95 11.82
N LYS A 52 -5.53 6.78 12.80
CA LYS A 52 -5.52 5.66 13.74
C LYS A 52 -5.94 4.33 13.11
N LEU A 53 -6.67 4.35 11.99
CA LEU A 53 -7.12 3.15 11.28
C LEU A 53 -6.03 2.60 10.34
N MET A 54 -5.15 3.45 9.82
CA MET A 54 -4.17 3.09 8.80
C MET A 54 -3.25 1.95 9.26
N GLY A 55 -3.05 0.97 8.38
CA GLY A 55 -2.19 -0.19 8.62
C GLY A 55 -2.78 -1.27 9.54
N LYS A 56 -4.04 -1.13 9.97
CA LYS A 56 -4.73 -2.15 10.79
C LYS A 56 -5.51 -3.15 9.93
N PRO A 57 -5.67 -4.41 10.38
CA PRO A 57 -6.66 -5.31 9.83
C PRO A 57 -8.06 -4.68 9.83
N GLU A 58 -8.89 -5.05 8.85
CA GLU A 58 -10.20 -4.43 8.61
C GLU A 58 -11.12 -4.40 9.84
N ARG A 59 -11.20 -5.52 10.59
CA ARG A 59 -12.01 -5.59 11.81
C ARG A 59 -11.46 -4.67 12.90
N ASP A 60 -10.15 -4.65 13.10
CA ASP A 60 -9.51 -3.80 14.11
C ASP A 60 -9.65 -2.32 13.76
N ALA A 61 -9.51 -1.96 12.48
CA ALA A 61 -9.76 -0.60 12.00
C ALA A 61 -11.22 -0.18 12.27
N THR A 62 -12.17 -1.09 12.04
CA THR A 62 -13.60 -0.83 12.32
C THR A 62 -13.86 -0.69 13.82
N LEU A 63 -13.24 -1.52 14.66
CA LEU A 63 -13.30 -1.37 16.11
C LEU A 63 -12.79 0.01 16.55
N VAL A 64 -11.63 0.44 16.05
CA VAL A 64 -11.07 1.77 16.34
C VAL A 64 -11.97 2.90 15.87
N LEU A 65 -12.59 2.77 14.68
CA LEU A 65 -13.56 3.72 14.16
C LEU A 65 -14.76 3.85 15.09
N LEU A 66 -15.41 2.73 15.43
CA LEU A 66 -16.59 2.72 16.28
C LEU A 66 -16.26 3.23 17.69
N SER A 67 -15.14 2.79 18.27
CA SER A 67 -14.64 3.27 19.57
C SER A 67 -14.35 4.77 19.58
N SER A 68 -13.87 5.33 18.47
CA SER A 68 -13.60 6.77 18.38
C SER A 68 -14.88 7.62 18.25
N LEU A 69 -15.93 7.07 17.64
CA LEU A 69 -17.19 7.77 17.39
C LEU A 69 -18.22 7.57 18.52
N TRP A 70 -18.18 6.39 19.13
CA TRP A 70 -18.99 5.95 20.26
C TRP A 70 -18.05 5.34 21.30
N PRO A 71 -17.39 6.17 22.12
CA PRO A 71 -16.45 5.68 23.12
C PRO A 71 -17.16 4.82 24.17
N PRO A 72 -16.54 3.72 24.63
CA PRO A 72 -17.15 2.85 25.63
C PRO A 72 -17.27 3.58 26.97
N ASN A 73 -18.43 3.43 27.64
CA ASN A 73 -18.55 3.82 29.03
C ASN A 73 -17.69 2.91 29.91
N GLN A 74 -16.71 3.46 30.63
CA GLN A 74 -15.80 2.69 31.46
C GLN A 74 -16.47 2.07 32.70
N GLU A 75 -17.66 2.56 33.07
CA GLU A 75 -18.46 2.01 34.17
C GLU A 75 -19.36 0.85 33.74
N ASP A 76 -19.55 0.64 32.43
CA ASP A 76 -20.35 -0.46 31.88
C ASP A 76 -19.42 -1.61 31.42
N PRO A 77 -19.44 -2.77 32.11
CA PRO A 77 -18.60 -3.91 31.74
C PRO A 77 -18.81 -4.43 30.31
N GLU A 78 -20.02 -4.29 29.75
CA GLU A 78 -20.32 -4.76 28.40
C GLU A 78 -19.75 -3.81 27.34
N ASP A 79 -19.77 -2.49 27.59
CA ASP A 79 -19.10 -1.50 26.74
C ASP A 79 -17.59 -1.71 26.72
N VAL A 80 -16.97 -1.94 27.90
CA VAL A 80 -15.53 -2.22 28.01
C VAL A 80 -15.16 -3.48 27.23
N LYS A 81 -15.94 -4.56 27.39
CA LYS A 81 -15.73 -5.82 26.68
C LYS A 81 -15.91 -5.68 25.17
N ARG A 82 -16.87 -4.87 24.72
CA ARG A 82 -17.16 -4.63 23.30
C ARG A 82 -16.18 -3.66 22.65
N GLY A 83 -15.64 -2.72 23.43
CA GLY A 83 -14.69 -1.69 23.02
C GLY A 83 -15.30 -0.40 22.46
N PHE A 84 -16.63 -0.29 22.43
CA PHE A 84 -17.37 0.89 22.00
C PHE A 84 -18.72 0.97 22.72
N GLY A 85 -19.29 2.17 22.76
CA GLY A 85 -20.49 2.51 23.53
C GLY A 85 -21.74 1.74 23.09
N SER A 86 -22.62 1.44 24.04
CA SER A 86 -23.92 0.81 23.80
C SER A 86 -24.89 1.66 22.97
N ASP A 87 -24.61 2.96 22.83
CA ASP A 87 -25.30 3.89 21.94
C ASP A 87 -24.85 3.79 20.48
N CYS A 88 -23.81 3.00 20.19
CA CYS A 88 -23.42 2.66 18.82
C CYS A 88 -24.50 1.78 18.17
N PRO A 89 -25.06 2.19 17.02
CA PRO A 89 -26.14 1.47 16.35
C PRO A 89 -25.66 0.25 15.54
N PHE A 90 -24.37 -0.08 15.62
CA PHE A 90 -23.74 -1.08 14.76
C PHE A 90 -23.01 -2.16 15.57
N ALA A 91 -23.18 -3.41 15.17
CA ALA A 91 -22.15 -4.42 15.36
C ALA A 91 -21.04 -4.26 14.30
N ILE A 92 -19.81 -4.68 14.60
CA ILE A 92 -18.67 -4.59 13.67
C ILE A 92 -19.01 -5.24 12.32
N ASP A 93 -19.56 -6.45 12.33
CA ASP A 93 -19.89 -7.20 11.12
C ASP A 93 -21.00 -6.58 10.30
N GLU A 94 -21.95 -5.95 10.96
CA GLU A 94 -23.02 -5.23 10.28
C GLU A 94 -22.50 -3.97 9.61
N PHE A 95 -21.64 -3.22 10.28
CA PHE A 95 -20.99 -2.05 9.70
C PHE A 95 -20.17 -2.43 8.47
N LEU A 96 -19.36 -3.48 8.56
CA LEU A 96 -18.54 -3.99 7.46
C LEU A 96 -19.39 -4.42 6.26
N ARG A 97 -20.49 -5.14 6.50
CA ARG A 97 -21.43 -5.55 5.45
C ARG A 97 -22.02 -4.34 4.73
N LYS A 98 -22.59 -3.38 5.48
CA LYS A 98 -23.20 -2.16 4.94
C LYS A 98 -22.18 -1.32 4.16
N ARG A 99 -20.96 -1.20 4.68
CA ARG A 99 -19.85 -0.52 4.01
C ARG A 99 -19.51 -1.22 2.69
N ASN A 100 -19.40 -2.54 2.68
CA ASN A 100 -19.07 -3.29 1.46
C ASN A 100 -20.19 -3.18 0.39
N GLU A 101 -21.46 -3.17 0.79
CA GLU A 101 -22.60 -2.95 -0.11
C GLU A 101 -22.50 -1.62 -0.88
N LEU A 102 -22.00 -0.57 -0.23
CA LEU A 102 -21.81 0.75 -0.83
C LEU A 102 -20.47 0.88 -1.58
N LEU A 103 -19.40 0.24 -1.09
CA LEU A 103 -18.07 0.30 -1.70
C LEU A 103 -18.01 -0.36 -3.07
N LEU A 104 -18.60 -1.56 -3.23
CA LEU A 104 -18.52 -2.33 -4.48
C LEU A 104 -19.02 -1.53 -5.70
N PRO A 105 -20.20 -0.89 -5.69
CA PRO A 105 -20.61 -0.03 -6.80
C PRO A 105 -19.76 1.23 -6.91
N ALA A 106 -19.33 1.83 -5.79
CA ALA A 106 -18.52 3.04 -5.81
C ALA A 106 -17.14 2.82 -6.47
N PHE A 107 -16.50 1.65 -6.26
CA PHE A 107 -15.21 1.30 -6.87
C PHE A 107 -15.24 1.27 -8.39
N ARG A 108 -16.40 1.13 -9.03
CA ARG A 108 -16.54 1.23 -10.49
C ARG A 108 -16.21 2.63 -11.03
N ASN A 109 -16.17 3.63 -10.15
CA ASN A 109 -15.85 5.01 -10.48
C ASN A 109 -14.49 5.46 -9.91
N VAL A 110 -13.67 4.53 -9.39
CA VAL A 110 -12.36 4.87 -8.81
C VAL A 110 -11.44 5.47 -9.88
N GLN A 111 -10.76 6.54 -9.52
CA GLN A 111 -9.88 7.27 -10.43
C GLN A 111 -8.42 6.85 -10.22
N PRO A 112 -7.56 6.92 -11.26
CA PRO A 112 -6.13 6.75 -11.09
C PRO A 112 -5.53 7.82 -10.19
N MET A 113 -4.47 7.46 -9.45
CA MET A 113 -3.65 8.44 -8.76
C MET A 113 -2.89 9.32 -9.77
N PRO A 114 -2.63 10.60 -9.44
CA PRO A 114 -1.86 11.49 -10.30
C PRO A 114 -0.50 10.91 -10.70
N GLY A 115 -0.26 10.78 -12.01
CA GLY A 115 1.00 10.26 -12.54
C GLY A 115 1.10 8.73 -12.64
N ALA A 116 0.17 7.96 -12.06
CA ALA A 116 0.20 6.49 -12.12
C ALA A 116 0.16 5.98 -13.57
N VAL A 117 -0.81 6.44 -14.37
CA VAL A 117 -0.94 6.05 -15.79
C VAL A 117 0.34 6.36 -16.57
N ARG A 118 0.90 7.57 -16.41
CA ARG A 118 2.14 7.97 -17.09
C ARG A 118 3.31 7.08 -16.72
N LEU A 119 3.47 6.76 -15.43
CA LEU A 119 4.56 5.91 -14.94
C LEU A 119 4.44 4.49 -15.48
N ILE A 120 3.26 3.88 -15.37
CA ILE A 120 3.03 2.50 -15.84
C ILE A 120 3.24 2.38 -17.35
N GLN A 121 2.71 3.34 -18.13
CA GLN A 121 2.93 3.37 -19.58
C GLN A 121 4.41 3.56 -19.93
N HIS A 122 5.14 4.40 -19.19
CA HIS A 122 6.57 4.59 -19.40
C HIS A 122 7.34 3.28 -19.15
N LEU A 123 7.12 2.62 -18.01
CA LEU A 123 7.79 1.36 -17.69
C LEU A 123 7.49 0.27 -18.74
N SER A 124 6.22 0.17 -19.16
CA SER A 124 5.79 -0.74 -20.21
C SER A 124 6.47 -0.46 -21.55
N LYS A 125 6.53 0.80 -21.99
CA LYS A 125 7.22 1.23 -23.23
C LYS A 125 8.71 0.87 -23.21
N HIS A 126 9.33 0.88 -22.05
CA HIS A 126 10.74 0.54 -21.86
C HIS A 126 10.97 -0.95 -21.54
N ASN A 127 9.93 -1.79 -21.67
CA ASN A 127 9.98 -3.23 -21.41
C ASN A 127 10.46 -3.58 -19.99
N ILE A 128 10.19 -2.72 -19.01
CA ILE A 128 10.48 -3.02 -17.60
C ILE A 128 9.35 -3.92 -17.08
N PRO A 129 9.64 -5.13 -16.58
CA PRO A 129 8.65 -6.00 -15.96
C PRO A 129 7.96 -5.31 -14.79
N ILE A 130 6.62 -5.37 -14.77
CA ILE A 130 5.79 -4.78 -13.73
C ILE A 130 4.78 -5.81 -13.20
N CYS A 131 4.45 -5.72 -11.91
CA CYS A 131 3.45 -6.57 -11.27
C CYS A 131 2.69 -5.78 -10.21
N VAL A 132 1.37 -6.00 -10.11
CA VAL A 132 0.57 -5.50 -8.98
C VAL A 132 0.69 -6.49 -7.82
N ALA A 133 0.94 -5.98 -6.63
CA ALA A 133 0.98 -6.73 -5.37
C ALA A 133 0.05 -6.04 -4.36
N THR A 134 -1.22 -6.47 -4.32
CA THR A 134 -2.27 -5.79 -3.54
C THR A 134 -2.83 -6.65 -2.42
N GLY A 135 -3.02 -6.05 -1.24
CA GLY A 135 -3.77 -6.68 -0.15
C GLY A 135 -5.26 -6.82 -0.41
N SER A 136 -5.78 -6.23 -1.49
CA SER A 136 -7.17 -6.41 -1.93
C SER A 136 -7.42 -7.87 -2.33
N ARG A 137 -8.66 -8.32 -2.10
CA ARG A 137 -9.18 -9.57 -2.67
C ARG A 137 -9.33 -9.47 -4.18
N ARG A 138 -9.21 -10.58 -4.90
CA ARG A 138 -9.32 -10.68 -6.37
C ARG A 138 -10.58 -10.00 -6.91
N HIS A 139 -11.73 -10.27 -6.29
CA HIS A 139 -13.00 -9.65 -6.67
C HIS A 139 -12.96 -8.11 -6.62
N ASN A 140 -12.36 -7.53 -5.58
CA ASN A 140 -12.24 -6.08 -5.45
C ASN A 140 -11.22 -5.53 -6.45
N PHE A 141 -10.13 -6.24 -6.68
CA PHE A 141 -9.15 -5.89 -7.71
C PHE A 141 -9.81 -5.81 -9.09
N GLU A 142 -10.61 -6.80 -9.49
CA GLU A 142 -11.27 -6.85 -10.79
C GLU A 142 -12.23 -5.67 -11.02
N ILE A 143 -13.01 -5.29 -10.00
CA ILE A 143 -13.90 -4.13 -10.08
C ILE A 143 -13.10 -2.83 -10.25
N LYS A 144 -12.09 -2.63 -9.40
CA LYS A 144 -11.27 -1.40 -9.38
C LYS A 144 -10.43 -1.26 -10.66
N SER A 145 -9.85 -2.36 -11.13
CA SER A 145 -9.04 -2.40 -12.35
C SER A 145 -9.88 -2.30 -13.61
N GLY A 146 -11.07 -2.91 -13.63
CA GLY A 146 -12.03 -2.80 -14.73
C GLY A 146 -12.53 -1.37 -14.96
N ALA A 147 -12.54 -0.53 -13.92
CA ALA A 147 -12.80 0.91 -14.06
C ALA A 147 -11.65 1.69 -14.72
N ASN A 148 -10.44 1.11 -14.79
CA ASN A 148 -9.20 1.77 -15.20
C ASN A 148 -8.37 0.93 -16.19
N PRO A 149 -8.93 0.47 -17.33
CA PRO A 149 -8.23 -0.43 -18.25
C PRO A 149 -6.89 0.13 -18.74
N ASN A 150 -6.84 1.41 -19.12
CA ASN A 150 -5.61 2.09 -19.57
C ASN A 150 -4.47 2.09 -18.54
N LEU A 151 -4.78 1.93 -17.25
CA LEU A 151 -3.79 1.83 -16.18
C LEU A 151 -3.34 0.38 -15.97
N PHE A 152 -4.25 -0.58 -16.06
CA PHE A 152 -3.99 -1.97 -15.67
C PHE A 152 -3.64 -2.92 -16.83
N GLU A 153 -4.03 -2.62 -18.07
CA GLU A 153 -3.68 -3.39 -19.27
C GLU A 153 -2.16 -3.69 -19.39
N PRO A 154 -1.24 -2.72 -19.14
CA PRO A 154 0.20 -2.98 -19.26
C PRO A 154 0.75 -4.05 -18.30
N PHE A 155 0.05 -4.33 -17.20
CA PHE A 155 0.42 -5.41 -16.29
C PHE A 155 0.18 -6.79 -16.92
N ASN A 156 -0.69 -6.93 -17.92
CA ASN A 156 -0.94 -8.18 -18.64
C ASN A 156 -1.18 -9.38 -17.69
N ASN A 157 -2.15 -9.24 -16.79
CA ASN A 157 -2.51 -10.22 -15.75
C ASN A 157 -1.42 -10.53 -14.70
N ARG A 158 -0.30 -9.79 -14.67
CA ARG A 158 0.71 -9.88 -13.62
C ARG A 158 0.23 -9.17 -12.35
N VAL A 159 -0.60 -9.89 -11.60
CA VAL A 159 -1.31 -9.38 -10.42
C VAL A 159 -1.38 -10.46 -9.35
N VAL A 160 -0.85 -10.14 -8.18
CA VAL A 160 -0.99 -10.93 -6.95
C VAL A 160 -1.92 -10.21 -5.99
N CYS A 161 -2.96 -10.92 -5.55
CA CYS A 161 -3.99 -10.44 -4.63
C CYS A 161 -3.83 -11.08 -3.26
N GLY A 162 -4.38 -10.43 -2.22
CA GLY A 162 -4.23 -10.85 -0.83
C GLY A 162 -4.94 -12.17 -0.48
N ASP A 163 -5.82 -12.65 -1.35
CA ASP A 163 -6.56 -13.91 -1.23
C ASP A 163 -6.08 -15.00 -2.20
N ASP A 164 -4.98 -14.79 -2.93
CA ASP A 164 -4.39 -15.87 -3.72
C ASP A 164 -3.77 -16.94 -2.78
N GLU A 165 -3.91 -18.22 -3.13
CA GLU A 165 -3.54 -19.36 -2.26
C GLU A 165 -2.07 -19.37 -1.83
N MET A 166 -1.17 -18.77 -2.62
CA MET A 166 0.27 -18.70 -2.30
C MET A 166 0.60 -17.62 -1.26
N ILE A 167 -0.35 -16.77 -0.88
CA ILE A 167 -0.13 -15.72 0.13
C ILE A 167 -0.23 -16.33 1.52
N GLY A 168 0.92 -16.32 2.21
CA GLY A 168 1.00 -16.60 3.64
C GLY A 168 0.54 -15.40 4.45
N ARG A 169 1.48 -14.52 4.82
CA ARG A 169 1.18 -13.37 5.67
C ARG A 169 0.87 -12.14 4.82
N GLY A 170 -0.21 -11.44 5.16
CA GLY A 170 -0.54 -10.16 4.55
C GLY A 170 0.45 -9.05 4.92
N LYS A 171 0.29 -7.87 4.33
CA LYS A 171 1.04 -6.67 4.76
C LYS A 171 0.87 -6.44 6.28
N PRO A 172 1.90 -5.99 7.00
CA PRO A 172 3.17 -5.41 6.54
C PRO A 172 4.30 -6.42 6.26
N TYR A 173 4.00 -7.73 6.22
CA TYR A 173 4.99 -8.73 5.84
C TYR A 173 5.27 -8.67 4.32
N PRO A 174 6.49 -9.02 3.88
CA PRO A 174 6.91 -8.86 2.49
C PRO A 174 6.39 -9.97 1.58
N ASP A 175 5.68 -10.96 2.13
CA ASP A 175 5.29 -12.20 1.44
C ASP A 175 4.59 -11.90 0.12
N ILE A 176 3.69 -10.90 0.09
CA ILE A 176 3.00 -10.51 -1.14
C ILE A 176 3.96 -10.00 -2.22
N PHE A 177 5.00 -9.26 -1.85
CA PHE A 177 6.00 -8.77 -2.79
C PHE A 177 6.94 -9.89 -3.23
N LEU A 178 7.39 -10.75 -2.31
CA LEU A 178 8.21 -11.92 -2.64
C LEU A 178 7.47 -12.87 -3.60
N ASN A 179 6.19 -13.13 -3.33
CA ASN A 179 5.34 -13.93 -4.21
C ASN A 179 5.07 -13.23 -5.55
N ALA A 180 4.90 -11.90 -5.58
CA ALA A 180 4.78 -11.15 -6.82
C ALA A 180 6.03 -11.27 -7.71
N VAL A 181 7.23 -11.36 -7.12
CA VAL A 181 8.46 -11.65 -7.87
C VAL A 181 8.49 -13.09 -8.35
N LYS A 182 8.30 -14.06 -7.44
CA LYS A 182 8.43 -15.50 -7.73
C LYS A 182 7.39 -16.02 -8.72
N HIS A 183 6.18 -15.46 -8.68
CA HIS A 183 5.03 -16.01 -9.41
C HIS A 183 4.36 -15.00 -10.34
N GLY A 184 4.41 -13.71 -10.01
CA GLY A 184 3.69 -12.67 -10.74
C GLY A 184 4.43 -12.12 -11.97
N LEU A 185 5.77 -12.08 -11.98
CA LEU A 185 6.52 -11.47 -13.09
C LEU A 185 6.68 -12.38 -14.33
N GLY A 186 6.37 -13.67 -14.21
CA GLY A 186 6.53 -14.66 -15.29
C GLY A 186 7.96 -15.21 -15.45
N TRP A 187 8.88 -14.84 -14.55
CA TRP A 187 10.28 -15.28 -14.61
C TRP A 187 10.46 -16.80 -14.45
N GLN A 188 9.50 -17.49 -13.83
CA GLN A 188 9.50 -18.95 -13.70
C GLN A 188 9.49 -19.69 -15.05
N PHE A 189 9.08 -19.02 -16.13
CA PHE A 189 8.96 -19.62 -17.47
C PHE A 189 10.23 -19.50 -18.33
N SER A 190 11.33 -18.94 -17.80
CA SER A 190 12.60 -18.78 -18.51
C SER A 190 13.79 -19.27 -17.67
N ASP A 191 14.86 -19.75 -18.30
CA ASP A 191 16.07 -20.18 -17.59
C ASP A 191 16.74 -19.00 -16.85
N GLU A 192 16.87 -17.86 -17.51
CA GLU A 192 17.42 -16.64 -16.90
C GLU A 192 16.57 -16.19 -15.69
N GLY A 193 15.26 -16.19 -15.84
CA GLY A 193 14.34 -15.86 -14.76
C GLY A 193 14.44 -16.83 -13.59
N ARG A 194 14.51 -18.14 -13.83
CA ARG A 194 14.71 -19.14 -12.75
C ARG A 194 16.01 -18.90 -11.98
N ALA A 195 17.11 -18.58 -12.66
CA ALA A 195 18.38 -18.24 -12.01
C ALA A 195 18.31 -16.95 -11.18
N ILE A 196 17.43 -16.01 -11.52
CA ILE A 196 17.12 -14.84 -10.67
C ILE A 196 16.31 -15.27 -9.45
N LEU A 197 15.28 -16.11 -9.64
CA LEU A 197 14.37 -16.55 -8.57
C LEU A 197 15.07 -17.36 -7.48
N GLU A 198 16.11 -18.13 -7.82
CA GLU A 198 16.97 -18.83 -6.84
C GLU A 198 17.68 -17.88 -5.86
N LYS A 199 17.83 -16.60 -6.24
CA LYS A 199 18.46 -15.55 -5.43
C LYS A 199 17.44 -14.67 -4.70
N ILE A 200 16.15 -14.96 -4.85
CA ILE A 200 15.07 -14.31 -4.11
C ILE A 200 14.71 -15.20 -2.92
N ARG A 201 14.74 -14.64 -1.71
CA ARG A 201 14.37 -15.39 -0.51
C ARG A 201 12.93 -15.92 -0.60
N ASP A 202 12.67 -17.01 0.11
CA ASP A 202 11.32 -17.53 0.28
C ASP A 202 10.51 -16.66 1.27
N PRO A 203 9.17 -16.58 1.10
CA PRO A 203 8.28 -16.04 2.13
C PRO A 203 8.41 -16.86 3.43
N GLY A 204 8.42 -16.21 4.59
CA GLY A 204 8.59 -16.92 5.88
C GLY A 204 8.63 -16.03 7.11
N ALA A 205 8.35 -16.59 8.29
CA ALA A 205 8.32 -15.87 9.55
C ALA A 205 9.70 -15.29 9.94
N GLU A 206 9.73 -14.00 10.29
CA GLU A 206 10.90 -13.19 10.67
C GLU A 206 11.81 -12.65 9.55
N PHE A 207 12.18 -11.37 9.68
CA PHE A 207 13.19 -10.72 8.85
C PHE A 207 14.58 -11.04 9.39
N ASP A 208 15.44 -11.66 8.58
CA ASP A 208 16.82 -12.01 8.96
C ASP A 208 17.83 -10.85 8.88
N GLY A 209 17.37 -9.64 8.54
CA GLY A 209 18.23 -8.46 8.42
C GLY A 209 19.09 -8.40 7.15
N LYS A 210 19.06 -9.41 6.28
CA LYS A 210 19.98 -9.54 5.13
C LYS A 210 19.20 -9.61 3.84
N LEU A 211 19.76 -9.09 2.73
CA LEU A 211 19.21 -9.31 1.37
C LEU A 211 19.77 -10.62 0.78
N GLY A 212 18.93 -11.43 0.14
CA GLY A 212 19.29 -12.66 -0.57
C GLY A 212 20.08 -12.43 -1.87
N GLY A 213 20.31 -11.16 -2.24
CA GLY A 213 21.13 -10.75 -3.37
C GLY A 213 20.41 -9.75 -4.26
N VAL A 214 19.69 -10.24 -5.28
CA VAL A 214 19.08 -9.45 -6.37
C VAL A 214 17.81 -8.70 -5.99
N GLU A 215 17.35 -8.82 -4.75
CA GLU A 215 16.17 -8.10 -4.22
C GLU A 215 16.37 -6.57 -4.24
N GLY A 216 17.63 -6.10 -4.19
CA GLY A 216 17.95 -4.68 -4.35
C GLY A 216 17.78 -4.14 -5.77
N GLU A 217 17.52 -5.02 -6.74
CA GLU A 217 17.28 -4.71 -8.15
C GLU A 217 15.77 -4.69 -8.47
N ILE A 218 14.92 -4.93 -7.47
CA ILE A 218 13.46 -4.93 -7.59
C ILE A 218 12.93 -3.72 -6.84
N LEU A 219 12.34 -2.79 -7.58
CA LEU A 219 11.77 -1.58 -7.00
C LEU A 219 10.34 -1.86 -6.54
N VAL A 220 10.01 -1.51 -5.29
CA VAL A 220 8.66 -1.64 -4.75
C VAL A 220 8.10 -0.25 -4.48
N PHE A 221 6.97 0.07 -5.10
CA PHE A 221 6.15 1.20 -4.70
C PHE A 221 5.04 0.67 -3.80
N GLU A 222 5.12 0.99 -2.51
CA GLU A 222 4.08 0.71 -1.52
C GLU A 222 3.58 2.04 -0.94
N ASP A 223 2.34 2.09 -0.47
CA ASP A 223 1.82 3.28 0.18
C ASP A 223 2.62 3.65 1.43
N ALA A 224 2.74 4.95 1.70
CA ALA A 224 3.52 5.45 2.82
C ALA A 224 2.82 5.10 4.13
N LEU A 225 3.41 4.19 4.90
CA LEU A 225 3.01 4.02 6.30
C LEU A 225 3.30 5.33 7.05
N VAL A 226 2.27 5.89 7.69
CA VAL A 226 2.46 6.96 8.66
C VAL A 226 3.24 6.36 9.83
N ARG A 227 4.48 6.85 10.03
CA ARG A 227 5.28 6.49 11.20
C ARG A 227 5.19 7.61 12.22
N GLU A 228 4.92 7.25 13.46
CA GLU A 228 5.17 8.14 14.59
C GLU A 228 6.66 8.04 14.93
N CYS A 229 7.38 9.14 14.80
CA CYS A 229 8.79 9.24 15.19
C CYS A 229 8.90 10.41 16.17
N ASN A 230 9.29 10.13 17.41
CA ASN A 230 9.38 11.12 18.50
C ASN A 230 8.08 11.94 18.71
N GLY A 231 6.91 11.28 18.68
CA GLY A 231 5.62 11.93 18.90
C GLY A 231 5.11 12.80 17.75
N LYS A 232 5.69 12.68 16.55
CA LYS A 232 5.22 13.35 15.33
C LYS A 232 4.86 12.32 14.25
N LEU A 233 3.68 12.47 13.65
CA LEU A 233 3.24 11.71 12.49
C LEU A 233 4.04 12.14 11.26
N THR A 234 4.74 11.19 10.62
CA THR A 234 5.55 11.44 9.42
C THR A 234 5.14 10.50 8.28
N LEU A 235 4.93 11.07 7.09
CA LEU A 235 4.77 10.36 5.83
C LEU A 235 6.17 10.07 5.25
N SER A 236 6.57 8.81 5.17
CA SER A 236 7.86 8.42 4.59
C SER A 236 7.70 7.88 3.17
N PHE A 237 8.26 8.59 2.18
CA PHE A 237 8.49 8.10 0.82
C PHE A 237 10.00 7.99 0.59
N ALA A 238 10.46 6.88 0.01
CA ALA A 238 11.89 6.63 -0.19
C ALA A 238 12.49 7.50 -1.31
N ARG A 239 13.68 8.07 -1.08
CA ARG A 239 14.51 8.74 -2.09
C ARG A 239 15.72 7.87 -2.44
N HIS A 240 16.15 7.92 -3.70
CA HIS A 240 17.50 7.57 -4.12
C HIS A 240 18.46 8.72 -3.76
N HIS A 241 19.58 8.45 -3.09
CA HIS A 241 20.66 9.43 -2.92
C HIS A 241 21.48 9.54 -4.21
N THR A 242 21.61 10.74 -4.76
CA THR A 242 22.85 11.20 -5.38
C THR A 242 23.13 12.61 -4.86
N ASN A 243 24.34 12.82 -4.34
CA ASN A 243 24.81 14.11 -3.85
C ASN A 243 24.91 15.09 -5.01
N HIS A 244 24.34 16.29 -4.88
CA HIS A 244 25.03 17.54 -5.20
C HIS A 244 24.29 18.74 -4.57
N ASP A 245 25.08 19.57 -3.91
CA ASP A 245 24.74 20.84 -3.30
C ASP A 245 24.58 21.92 -4.38
N HIS A 246 23.61 22.84 -4.24
CA HIS A 246 23.74 24.27 -4.61
C HIS A 246 22.53 25.11 -4.13
N SER A 247 22.88 26.07 -3.27
CA SER A 247 22.29 27.36 -2.87
C SER A 247 21.03 27.97 -3.55
N ALA A 248 20.15 28.48 -2.67
CA ALA A 248 19.51 29.83 -2.65
C ALA A 248 18.05 30.08 -3.17
N ARG A 249 17.18 30.36 -2.17
CA ARG A 249 16.13 31.41 -1.97
C ARG A 249 14.83 31.50 -2.81
N GLY A 250 13.69 31.49 -2.07
CA GLY A 250 12.35 32.01 -2.42
C GLY A 250 11.23 31.27 -1.66
N PRO A 251 10.08 31.87 -1.29
CA PRO A 251 9.03 31.17 -0.53
C PRO A 251 8.27 30.23 -1.48
N SER A 252 8.76 28.99 -1.56
CA SER A 252 8.09 27.87 -2.21
C SER A 252 7.94 26.75 -1.19
N TRP A 253 6.82 26.02 -1.22
CA TRP A 253 6.59 24.80 -0.44
C TRP A 253 7.83 23.88 -0.46
N SER A 254 8.61 23.89 0.62
CA SER A 254 9.74 23.00 0.78
C SER A 254 9.26 21.71 1.44
N LEU A 255 9.24 20.60 0.70
CA LEU A 255 9.30 19.28 1.31
C LEU A 255 10.58 19.23 2.15
N GLY A 256 10.43 19.23 3.47
CA GLY A 256 11.54 19.08 4.41
C GLY A 256 12.02 17.63 4.41
N TRP A 257 13.27 17.43 4.01
CA TRP A 257 13.94 16.13 3.97
C TRP A 257 14.72 15.96 5.28
N HIS A 258 14.39 14.93 6.06
CA HIS A 258 15.20 14.56 7.21
C HIS A 258 16.30 13.58 6.77
N GLU A 259 17.56 13.97 7.02
CA GLU A 259 18.70 13.05 6.95
C GLU A 259 18.53 11.95 8.00
N GLY A 260 18.71 10.69 7.60
CA GLY A 260 18.74 9.54 8.52
C GLY A 260 17.78 8.38 8.23
N CYS A 261 17.07 8.35 7.10
CA CYS A 261 16.20 7.22 6.75
C CYS A 261 16.75 6.42 5.55
N GLU A 262 17.10 5.15 5.79
CA GLU A 262 17.45 4.20 4.73
C GLU A 262 16.26 3.94 3.77
N PRO A 263 16.53 3.76 2.47
CA PRO A 263 15.49 3.40 1.49
C PRO A 263 14.93 2.00 1.77
N TRP A 264 13.62 1.83 1.57
CA TRP A 264 12.99 0.52 1.53
C TRP A 264 13.45 -0.24 0.27
N ARG A 265 14.35 -1.20 0.45
CA ARG A 265 14.40 -2.46 -0.32
C ARG A 265 13.40 -3.41 0.34
N ILE A 266 13.05 -4.55 -0.26
CA ILE A 266 12.20 -5.59 0.37
C ILE A 266 12.78 -5.93 1.77
N LYS A 267 12.31 -5.24 2.80
CA LYS A 267 12.69 -5.40 4.20
C LYS A 267 11.37 -5.67 4.91
N ALA A 268 11.14 -6.91 5.33
CA ALA A 268 10.19 -7.20 6.39
C ALA A 268 10.57 -6.33 7.60
N ARG A 269 9.61 -5.71 8.28
CA ARG A 269 9.90 -5.17 9.62
C ARG A 269 10.16 -6.35 10.58
N PRO A 270 11.04 -6.18 11.58
CA PRO A 270 11.12 -7.08 12.72
C PRO A 270 9.79 -7.16 13.47
#